data_AF-A0A2M7KY42-F1
#
_entry.id   AF-A0A2M7KY42-F1
#
_cell.length_a   1.000
_cell.length_b   1.000
_cell.length_c   1.000
_cell.angle_alpha   90.00
_cell.angle_beta   90.00
_cell.angle_gamma   90.00
#
_symmetry.space_group_name_H-M   'P 1'
#
loop_
_entity.id
_entity.type
_entity.pdbx_description
1 polymer ?
#
loop_
_entity_poly.entity_id
_entity_poly.type
_entity_poly.pdbx_seq_one_letter_code
_entity_poly.pdbx_strand_id
1 'polypeptide(L)' 'MDIIKVSSTSRTSAVAGAIAGVIREHKHAEVQAIGAGAVNQAVKALILAT' A
#
# COMPACT_ATOMS: atom_id res chain seq x y z
N MET A 1 7.86 -5.04 12.25
CA MET A 1 6.95 -3.93 11.87
C MET A 1 7.11 -3.79 10.37
N ASP A 2 6.27 -4.50 9.62
CA ASP A 2 6.42 -4.60 8.17
C ASP A 2 5.77 -3.39 7.51
N ILE A 3 6.62 -2.43 7.15
CA ILE A 3 6.20 -1.18 6.50
C ILE A 3 6.11 -1.43 5.00
N ILE A 4 4.93 -1.19 4.43
CA ILE A 4 4.71 -1.25 2.98
C ILE A 4 5.23 0.06 2.37
N LYS A 5 6.37 -0.02 1.69
CA LYS A 5 6.96 1.14 1.00
C LYS A 5 6.44 1.22 -0.44
N VAL A 6 5.97 2.39 -0.83
CA VAL A 6 5.40 2.62 -2.17
C VAL A 6 6.23 3.66 -2.91
N SER A 7 6.50 3.40 -4.18
CA SER A 7 7.14 4.33 -5.11
C SER A 7 6.18 4.71 -6.24
N SER A 8 6.56 5.67 -7.08
CA SER A 8 5.77 6.05 -8.25
C SER A 8 5.63 4.93 -9.30
N THR A 9 6.53 3.95 -9.29
CA THR A 9 6.54 2.80 -10.21
C THR A 9 5.91 1.54 -9.60
N SER A 10 5.48 1.59 -8.34
CA SER A 10 4.75 0.49 -7.71
C SER A 10 3.46 0.18 -8.48
N ARG A 11 3.19 -1.10 -8.70
CA ARG A 11 1.91 -1.55 -9.26
C ARG A 11 0.85 -1.48 -8.18
N THR A 12 -0.20 -0.70 -8.43
CA THR A 12 -1.32 -0.49 -7.50
C THR A 12 -1.88 -1.80 -6.95
N SER A 13 -2.14 -2.79 -7.80
CA SER A 13 -2.71 -4.08 -7.41
C SER A 13 -1.81 -4.91 -6.50
N ALA A 14 -0.49 -4.85 -6.71
CA ALA A 14 0.47 -5.54 -5.84
C ALA A 14 0.50 -4.91 -4.45
N VAL A 15 0.49 -3.57 -4.37
CA VAL A 15 0.42 -2.85 -3.10
C VAL A 15 -0.89 -3.15 -2.38
N ALA A 16 -2.02 -3.17 -3.09
CA ALA A 16 -3.33 -3.50 -2.51
C ALA A 16 -3.36 -4.92 -1.91
N GLY A 17 -2.80 -5.90 -2.63
CA GLY A 17 -2.67 -7.27 -2.12
C GLY A 17 -1.81 -7.36 -0.85
N ALA A 18 -0.71 -6.61 -0.81
CA ALA A 18 0.11 -6.51 0.41
C ALA A 18 -0.66 -5.89 1.59
N ILE A 19 -1.40 -4.79 1.35
CA ILE A 19 -2.24 -4.16 2.37
C ILE A 19 -3.29 -5.15 2.90
N ALA A 20 -4.01 -5.83 2.00
CA ALA A 20 -5.05 -6.79 2.39
C ALA A 20 -4.49 -7.97 3.21
N GLY A 21 -3.31 -8.50 2.82
CA GLY A 21 -2.62 -9.54 3.56
C GLY A 21 -2.25 -9.09 4.99
N VAL A 22 -1.59 -7.94 5.11
CA VAL A 22 -1.18 -7.39 6.41
C VAL A 22 -2.40 -7.06 7.30
N ILE A 23 -3.48 -6.50 6.74
CA ILE A 23 -4.71 -6.24 7.51
C ILE A 23 -5.36 -7.54 8.00
N ARG A 24 -5.38 -8.61 7.18
CA ARG A 24 -5.92 -9.91 7.60
C ARG A 24 -5.20 -10.46 8.83
N GLU A 25 -3.88 -10.37 8.85
CA GLU A 25 -3.02 -10.94 9.89
C GLU A 25 -2.89 -10.03 11.12
N HIS A 26 -2.66 -8.73 10.90
CA HIS A 26 -2.27 -7.79 11.95
C HIS A 26 -3.33 -6.74 12.29
N LYS A 27 -4.46 -6.70 11.56
CA LYS A 27 -5.55 -5.70 11.70
C LYS A 27 -5.12 -4.24 11.49
N HIS A 28 -3.85 -4.00 11.19
CA HIS A 28 -3.27 -2.70 10.96
C HIS A 28 -2.14 -2.83 9.94
N ALA A 29 -2.18 -2.00 8.90
CA ALA A 29 -1.13 -1.91 7.90
C ALA A 29 -0.57 -0.49 7.88
N GLU A 30 0.76 -0.38 7.85
CA GLU A 30 1.45 0.90 7.69
C GLU A 30 2.00 1.00 6.27
N VAL A 31 1.66 2.10 5.59
CA VAL A 31 2.10 2.38 4.23
C VAL A 31 2.85 3.70 4.23
N GLN A 32 4.07 3.70 3.72
CA GLN A 32 4.89 4.91 3.58
C GLN A 32 5.19 5.18 2.10
N ALA A 33 4.91 6.41 1.69
CA ALA A 33 5.10 6.87 0.32
C ALA A 33 5.69 8.28 0.33
N ILE A 34 6.72 8.52 -0.50
CA ILE A 34 7.38 9.83 -0.61
C ILE A 34 7.27 10.33 -2.04
N GLY A 35 6.75 11.56 -2.19
CA GLY A 35 6.53 12.22 -3.49
C GLY A 35 5.17 11.93 -4.11
N ALA A 36 4.69 12.85 -4.95
CA ALA A 36 3.31 12.84 -5.45
C ALA A 36 2.92 11.55 -6.20
N GLY A 37 3.83 11.01 -7.02
CA GLY A 37 3.57 9.77 -7.77
C GLY A 37 3.40 8.56 -6.86
N ALA A 38 4.23 8.43 -5.83
CA ALA A 38 4.15 7.35 -4.86
C ALA A 38 2.87 7.45 -4.01
N VAL A 39 2.54 8.66 -3.56
CA VAL A 39 1.32 8.92 -2.78
C VAL A 39 0.08 8.57 -3.61
N ASN A 40 0.03 8.97 -4.88
CA ASN A 40 -1.07 8.60 -5.78
C ASN A 40 -1.23 7.07 -5.90
N GLN A 41 -0.12 6.33 -6.02
CA GLN A 41 -0.18 4.86 -6.07
C GLN A 41 -0.66 4.25 -4.75
N ALA A 42 -0.18 4.78 -3.61
CA ALA A 42 -0.58 4.31 -2.29
C ALA A 42 -2.08 4.52 -2.05
N VAL A 43 -2.62 5.69 -2.39
CA VAL A 43 -4.06 5.99 -2.23
C VAL A 43 -4.91 5.11 -3.14
N LYS A 44 -4.52 4.94 -4.41
CA LYS A 44 -5.22 4.01 -5.33
C LYS A 44 -5.22 2.58 -4.79
N ALA A 45 -4.10 2.13 -4.22
CA ALA A 45 -3.98 0.79 -3.65
C ALA A 45 -4.83 0.62 -2.39
N LEU A 46 -4.90 1.64 -1.53
CA LEU A 46 -5.77 1.65 -0.34
C LEU A 46 -7.25 1.49 -0.72
N ILE A 47 -7.70 2.17 -1.78
CA ILE A 47 -9.09 2.06 -2.27
C ILE A 47 -9.38 0.64 -2.80
N LEU A 48 -8.38 0.00 -3.41
CA LEU A 48 -8.52 -1.34 -4.01
C LEU A 48 -8.35 -2.48 -3.00
N ALA A 49 -7.78 -2.21 -1.82
CA ALA A 49 -7.50 -3.21 -0.80
C ALA A 49 -8.79 -3.64 -0.08
N THR A 50 -9.43 -4.69 -0.61
CA THR A 50 -10.65 -5.33 -0.07
C THR A 50 -10.36 -6.70 0.50
#